data_AF-A0A1B2M0R0-F1
#
_entry.id   AF-A0A1B2M0R0-F1
#
_cell.length_a   1.000
_cell.length_b   1.000
_cell.length_c   1.000
_cell.angle_alpha   90.00
_cell.angle_beta   90.00
_cell.angle_gamma   90.00
#
_symmetry.space_group_name_H-M   'P 1'
#
loop_
_entity.id
_entity.type
_entity.pdbx_description
1 polymer ?
#
loop_
_entity_poly.entity_id
_entity_poly.type
_entity_poly.pdbx_seq_one_letter_code
_entity_poly.pdbx_strand_id
1 'polypeptide(L)'
;MSTLENAIILACKKHRGQIDCHGQPYILHLLRIMLQSSSPQQQLIAILQDILSHSDTTVVDLISMGFSNEVIDALLRHQQKHAKH
;
A
#
# COMPACT_ATOMS: atom_id res chain seq x y z
N MET A 1 -15.49 -5.91 -4.88
CA MET A 1 -14.23 -5.60 -5.57
C MET A 1 -13.70 -4.31 -4.98
N SER A 2 -12.58 -4.35 -4.27
CA SER A 2 -11.98 -3.13 -3.71
C SER A 2 -11.30 -2.31 -4.81
N THR A 3 -11.52 -0.99 -4.81
CA THR A 3 -11.02 -0.07 -5.84
C THR A 3 -9.71 0.59 -5.41
N LEU A 4 -9.03 1.25 -6.35
CA LEU A 4 -7.86 2.10 -6.05
C LEU A 4 -8.20 3.19 -5.03
N GLU A 5 -9.40 3.75 -5.09
CA GLU A 5 -9.87 4.78 -4.14
C GLU A 5 -9.94 4.23 -2.71
N ASN A 6 -10.47 3.02 -2.52
CA ASN A 6 -10.50 2.37 -1.21
C ASN A 6 -9.09 2.15 -0.66
N ALA A 7 -8.14 1.77 -1.52
CA ALA A 7 -6.74 1.61 -1.15
C ALA A 7 -6.09 2.94 -0.73
N ILE A 8 -6.35 4.02 -1.46
CA ILE A 8 -5.89 5.37 -1.10
C ILE A 8 -6.48 5.80 0.24
N ILE A 9 -7.78 5.59 0.46
CA ILE A 9 -8.45 5.91 1.74
C ILE A 9 -7.79 5.13 2.89
N LEU A 10 -7.50 3.85 2.70
CA LEU A 10 -6.83 3.02 3.70
C LEU A 10 -5.42 3.54 4.00
N ALA A 11 -4.61 3.83 2.98
CA ALA A 11 -3.27 4.38 3.13
C ALA A 11 -3.30 5.72 3.88
N CYS A 12 -4.19 6.63 3.50
CA CYS A 12 -4.37 7.91 4.19
C CYS A 12 -4.73 7.74 5.67
N LYS A 13 -5.60 6.77 5.99
CA LYS A 13 -5.99 6.49 7.38
C LYS A 13 -4.82 5.93 8.19
N LYS A 14 -4.07 4.99 7.62
CA LYS A 14 -2.98 4.30 8.32
C LYS A 14 -1.75 5.18 8.52
N HIS A 15 -1.43 6.01 7.53
CA HIS A 15 -0.28 6.92 7.59
C HIS A 15 -0.65 8.33 8.07
N ARG A 16 -1.83 8.51 8.71
CA ARG A 16 -2.29 9.81 9.18
C ARG A 16 -1.33 10.37 10.23
N GLY A 17 -0.78 11.55 9.98
CA GLY A 17 0.16 12.22 10.89
C GLY A 17 1.57 11.64 10.84
N GLN A 18 1.84 10.61 10.03
CA GLN A 18 3.19 10.12 9.80
C GLN A 18 3.95 11.11 8.92
N ILE A 19 5.17 11.42 9.34
CA ILE A 19 6.08 12.32 8.65
C ILE A 19 7.27 11.51 8.13
N ASP A 20 7.70 11.81 6.90
CA ASP A 20 8.88 11.19 6.30
C ASP A 20 10.19 11.86 6.76
N CYS A 21 11.33 11.36 6.28
CA CYS A 21 12.65 11.93 6.61
C CYS A 21 12.88 13.35 6.06
N HIS A 22 11.98 13.88 5.24
CA HIS A 22 12.02 15.23 4.68
C HIS A 22 11.02 16.17 5.36
N GLY A 23 10.38 15.75 6.45
CA GLY A 23 9.40 16.56 7.16
C GLY A 23 8.05 16.65 6.43
N GLN A 24 7.80 15.83 5.42
CA GLN A 24 6.56 15.85 4.64
C GLN A 24 5.58 14.75 5.10
N PRO A 25 4.26 14.93 4.90
CA PRO A 25 3.30 13.87 5.13
C PRO A 25 3.67 12.61 4.34
N TYR A 26 3.87 11.49 5.03
CA TYR A 26 4.38 10.25 4.43
C TYR A 26 3.49 9.73 3.28
N ILE A 27 2.18 10.00 3.34
CA ILE A 27 1.24 9.65 2.26
C ILE A 27 1.67 10.20 0.88
N LEU A 28 2.38 11.33 0.83
CA LEU A 28 2.89 11.90 -0.42
C LEU A 28 3.97 11.02 -1.07
N HIS A 29 4.75 10.29 -0.26
CA HIS A 29 5.69 9.30 -0.77
C HIS A 29 4.96 8.17 -1.51
N LEU A 30 3.92 7.59 -0.89
CA LEU A 30 3.15 6.51 -1.49
C LEU A 30 2.40 6.95 -2.75
N LEU A 31 1.79 8.14 -2.72
CA LEU A 31 1.11 8.71 -3.88
C LEU A 31 2.06 8.93 -5.05
N ARG A 32 3.31 9.33 -4.80
CA ARG A 32 4.33 9.50 -5.85
C ARG A 32 4.67 8.18 -6.53
N ILE A 33 4.87 7.11 -5.76
CA ILE A 33 5.16 5.77 -6.31
C ILE A 33 3.94 5.23 -7.07
N MET A 34 2.73 5.41 -6.52
CA MET A 34 1.48 5.08 -7.18
C MET A 34 1.37 5.79 -8.54
N LEU A 35 1.56 7.11 -8.60
CA LEU A 35 1.44 7.87 -9.85
C LEU A 35 2.51 7.53 -10.89
N GLN A 36 3.65 6.98 -10.49
CA GLN A 36 4.70 6.48 -11.40
C GLN A 36 4.42 5.08 -11.94
N SER A 37 3.40 4.37 -11.43
CA SER A 37 3.08 3.01 -11.81
C SER A 37 2.32 2.94 -13.15
N SER A 38 2.64 1.94 -13.98
CA SER A 38 2.17 1.85 -15.37
C SER A 38 0.79 1.19 -15.53
N SER A 39 0.27 0.52 -14.50
CA SER A 39 -1.03 -0.15 -14.57
C SER A 39 -1.87 0.06 -13.30
N PRO A 40 -3.21 -0.04 -13.37
CA PRO A 40 -4.09 0.09 -12.21
C PRO A 40 -3.76 -0.91 -11.09
N GLN A 41 -3.34 -2.12 -11.46
CA GLN A 41 -2.92 -3.13 -10.49
C GLN A 41 -1.60 -2.74 -9.81
N GLN A 42 -0.64 -2.20 -10.57
CA GLN A 42 0.62 -1.70 -10.00
C GLN A 42 0.37 -0.49 -9.08
N GLN A 43 -0.57 0.39 -9.42
CA GLN A 43 -0.99 1.51 -8.57
C GLN A 43 -1.55 1.01 -7.23
N LEU A 44 -2.43 0.00 -7.27
CA LEU A 44 -2.97 -0.66 -6.08
C LEU A 44 -1.86 -1.26 -5.20
N ILE A 45 -0.90 -1.95 -5.80
CA ILE A 45 0.21 -2.55 -5.06
C ILE A 45 1.08 -1.44 -4.46
N ALA A 46 1.43 -0.41 -5.23
CA ALA A 46 2.29 0.69 -4.81
C ALA A 46 1.70 1.46 -3.61
N ILE A 47 0.40 1.76 -3.61
CA ILE A 47 -0.23 2.50 -2.51
C ILE A 47 -0.40 1.65 -1.24
N LEU A 48 -0.52 0.32 -1.39
CA LEU A 48 -0.69 -0.63 -0.28
C LEU A 48 0.65 -1.21 0.24
N GLN A 49 1.76 -0.97 -0.45
CA GLN A 49 3.03 -1.67 -0.20
C GLN A 49 3.50 -1.54 1.25
N ASP A 50 3.32 -0.37 1.86
CA ASP A 50 3.84 -0.04 3.18
C ASP A 50 2.81 -0.23 4.30
N ILE A 51 1.57 -0.60 3.94
CA ILE A 51 0.49 -0.81 4.91
C ILE A 51 0.75 -2.04 5.77
N LEU A 52 1.28 -3.14 5.19
CA LEU A 52 1.59 -4.34 5.97
C LEU A 52 2.82 -4.17 6.87
N SER A 53 3.74 -3.28 6.51
CA SER A 53 4.99 -3.08 7.27
C SER A 53 4.88 -2.02 8.36
N HIS A 54 3.99 -1.04 8.18
CA HIS A 54 3.88 0.13 9.07
C HIS A 54 2.53 0.22 9.77
N SER A 55 1.71 -0.84 9.75
CA SER A 55 0.44 -0.86 10.47
C SER A 55 0.03 -2.26 10.92
N ASP A 56 -0.92 -2.34 11.85
CA ASP A 56 -1.53 -3.59 12.32
C ASP A 56 -2.46 -4.26 11.30
N THR A 57 -2.45 -3.81 10.04
CA THR A 57 -3.31 -4.36 8.99
C THR A 57 -2.79 -5.74 8.59
N THR A 58 -3.64 -6.74 8.67
CA THR A 58 -3.32 -8.11 8.27
C THR A 58 -3.76 -8.39 6.84
N VAL A 59 -3.22 -9.47 6.25
CA VAL A 59 -3.71 -9.98 4.97
C VAL A 59 -5.21 -10.33 5.04
N VAL A 60 -5.67 -10.84 6.18
CA VAL A 60 -7.08 -11.18 6.41
C VAL A 60 -7.98 -9.94 6.34
N ASP A 61 -7.50 -8.80 6.82
CA ASP A 61 -8.21 -7.53 6.70
C ASP A 61 -8.34 -7.10 5.25
N LEU A 62 -7.28 -7.25 4.44
CA LEU A 62 -7.32 -6.93 3.01
C LEU A 62 -8.29 -7.83 2.24
N ILE A 63 -8.36 -9.13 2.57
CA ILE A 63 -9.35 -10.05 2.01
C ILE A 63 -10.76 -9.60 2.39
N SER A 64 -10.97 -9.26 3.67
CA SER A 64 -12.27 -8.79 4.18
C SER A 64 -12.71 -7.46 3.54
N MET A 65 -11.76 -6.61 3.17
CA MET A 65 -11.99 -5.38 2.41
C MET A 65 -12.27 -5.62 0.92
N GLY A 66 -12.15 -6.86 0.44
CA GLY A 66 -12.48 -7.27 -0.92
C GLY A 66 -11.37 -7.03 -1.94
N PHE A 67 -10.10 -6.95 -1.51
CA PHE A 67 -8.96 -7.00 -2.42
C PHE A 67 -8.79 -8.42 -2.98
N SER A 68 -8.40 -8.54 -4.25
CA SER A 68 -8.21 -9.84 -4.89
C SER A 68 -6.95 -10.54 -4.38
N ASN A 69 -6.95 -11.88 -4.42
CA ASN A 69 -5.77 -12.67 -4.08
C ASN A 69 -4.55 -12.28 -4.91
N GLU A 70 -4.74 -11.92 -6.19
CA GLU A 70 -3.64 -11.45 -7.05
C GLU A 70 -2.93 -10.21 -6.52
N VAL A 71 -3.68 -9.24 -5.99
CA VAL A 71 -3.11 -8.01 -5.40
C VAL A 71 -2.38 -8.35 -4.09
N ILE A 72 -2.97 -9.22 -3.27
CA ILE A 72 -2.39 -9.66 -2.00
C ILE A 72 -1.10 -10.45 -2.22
N ASP A 73 -1.09 -11.40 -3.16
CA ASP A 73 0.07 -12.19 -3.52
C ASP A 73 1.21 -11.33 -4.08
N ALA A 74 0.85 -10.27 -4.83
CA ALA A 74 1.83 -9.32 -5.33
C ALA A 74 2.43 -8.47 -4.20
N LEU A 75 1.61 -8.02 -3.24
CA LEU A 75 2.08 -7.31 -2.03
C LEU A 75 3.03 -8.18 -1.21
N LEU A 76 2.67 -9.44 -0.95
CA LEU A 76 3.51 -10.38 -0.20
C LEU A 76 4.85 -10.64 -0.91
N ARG A 77 4.84 -10.79 -2.24
CA ARG A 77 6.08 -10.93 -3.03
C ARG A 77 6.95 -9.68 -2.98
N HIS A 78 6.34 -8.49 -3.00
CA HIS A 78 7.07 -7.22 -2.90
C HIS A 78 7.79 -7.11 -1.56
N GLN A 79 7.11 -7.47 -0.47
CA GLN A 79 7.66 -7.49 0.90
C GLN A 79 8.87 -8.42 1.05
N GLN A 80 8.82 -9.63 0.46
CA GLN A 80 9.93 -10.59 0.52
C GLN A 80 11.20 -10.11 -0.21
N LYS A 81 11.05 -9.22 -1.20
CA LYS A 81 12.17 -8.70 -1.99
C LYS A 81 13.01 -7.67 -1.22
N HIS A 82 12.39 -6.93 -0.30
CA HIS A 82 13.05 -5.93 0.54
C HIS A 82 13.69 -6.52 1.81
N ALA A 83 13.38 -7.76 2.19
CA ALA A 83 14.00 -8.45 3.33
C ALA A 83 15.33 -9.16 3.00
N LYS A 84 15.81 -9.08 1.74
CA LYS A 84 17.04 -9.75 1.26
C LYS A 84 18.15 -8.78 0.84
N HIS A 85 18.10 -7.53 1.27
CA HIS A 85 19.19 -6.56 1.16
C HIS A 85 19.45 -5.91 2.51
#